data_AF-A0A0G1JUY5-F1
#
_entry.id   AF-A0A0G1JUY5-F1
#
_cell.length_a   1.000
_cell.length_b   1.000
_cell.length_c   1.000
_cell.angle_alpha   90.00
_cell.angle_beta   90.00
_cell.angle_gamma   90.00
#
_symmetry.space_group_name_H-M   'P 1'
#
loop_
_entity.id
_entity.type
_entity.pdbx_description
1 polymer ?
#
loop_
_entity_poly.entity_id
_entity_poly.type
_entity_poly.pdbx_seq_one_letter_code
_entity_poly.pdbx_strand_id
1 'polypeptide(L)'
;KTPKAIYDYVVNSLKYDYSKATITSRAQRLGARETLKSPDKALCTEFTDLFIALARAAGIPARELQGYAYTNDPLLQPLSLVRDVLHAWPEYWDDKQSRWIQIDPTWGNTTGGVDFFTKLDLNHLVFVIHGVDVNNPSPAGTYRLDNNRKDVEVYFGKSKSPVPLKISAEYKPDFFTKFPLGPSKGELIIRNNGAVAAHNLKVDLNKVASKPSDPIEIRSIPPYGSVGLGVEIKGGIRGLFTNKVIINSENNDSEEISLSVHRSAAVQGIPLIGLFILGFAGVFWCKKRFGVYLARER
;
A
#
# COMPACT_ATOMS: atom_id res chain seq x y z
N LYS A 1 -37.78 -7.11 20.99
CA LYS A 1 -36.83 -8.06 20.35
C LYS A 1 -35.86 -7.21 19.54
N THR A 2 -34.55 -7.34 19.74
CA THR A 2 -33.54 -6.52 19.04
C THR A 2 -32.76 -7.38 18.03
N PRO A 3 -32.17 -6.80 16.97
CA PRO A 3 -31.30 -7.54 16.06
C PRO A 3 -30.17 -8.29 16.80
N LYS A 4 -29.57 -7.65 17.82
CA LYS A 4 -28.52 -8.27 18.65
C LYS A 4 -29.02 -9.49 19.40
N ALA A 5 -30.17 -9.40 20.08
CA ALA A 5 -30.72 -10.53 20.83
C ALA A 5 -31.08 -11.71 19.91
N ILE A 6 -31.54 -11.42 18.69
CA ILE A 6 -31.83 -12.45 17.68
C ILE A 6 -30.53 -13.09 17.20
N TYR A 7 -29.51 -12.28 16.87
CA TYR A 7 -28.19 -12.78 16.48
C TYR A 7 -27.60 -13.70 17.56
N ASP A 8 -27.61 -13.26 18.82
CA ASP A 8 -27.09 -14.04 19.95
C ASP A 8 -27.84 -15.35 20.13
N TYR A 9 -29.16 -15.32 19.96
CA TYR A 9 -29.96 -16.54 20.00
C TYR A 9 -29.54 -17.51 18.88
N VAL A 10 -29.39 -17.03 17.65
CA VAL A 10 -28.99 -17.88 16.51
C VAL A 10 -27.60 -18.48 16.72
N VAL A 11 -26.62 -17.66 17.09
CA VAL A 11 -25.23 -18.09 17.34
C VAL A 11 -25.16 -19.15 18.43
N ASN A 12 -25.94 -19.01 19.49
CA ASN A 12 -25.91 -19.93 20.64
C ASN A 12 -26.82 -21.15 20.47
N SER A 13 -27.82 -21.09 19.59
CA SER A 13 -28.79 -22.18 19.40
C SER A 13 -28.38 -23.17 18.33
N LEU A 14 -27.55 -22.76 17.37
CA LEU A 14 -27.14 -23.59 16.24
C LEU A 14 -25.69 -24.05 16.38
N LYS A 15 -25.39 -25.19 15.76
CA LYS A 15 -24.03 -25.71 15.63
C LYS A 15 -23.75 -26.02 14.15
N TYR A 16 -22.62 -25.52 13.68
CA TYR A 16 -22.20 -25.71 12.29
C TYR A 16 -21.82 -27.16 12.01
N ASP A 17 -22.36 -27.72 10.93
CA ASP A 17 -22.11 -29.09 10.49
C ASP A 17 -21.02 -29.14 9.41
N TYR A 18 -19.76 -29.25 9.85
CA TYR A 18 -18.60 -29.36 8.97
C TYR A 18 -18.65 -30.59 8.04
N SER A 19 -19.38 -31.66 8.41
CA SER A 19 -19.46 -32.86 7.57
C SER A 19 -20.32 -32.63 6.32
N LYS A 20 -21.32 -31.75 6.42
CA LYS A 20 -22.16 -31.32 5.30
C LYS A 20 -21.51 -30.25 4.44
N ALA A 21 -20.57 -29.49 4.99
CA ALA A 21 -19.75 -28.53 4.25
C ALA A 21 -18.64 -29.21 3.42
N THR A 22 -18.90 -30.41 2.90
CA THR A 22 -17.95 -31.18 2.08
C THR A 22 -18.37 -31.20 0.61
N ILE A 23 -17.38 -31.35 -0.27
CA ILE A 23 -17.49 -31.27 -1.74
C ILE A 23 -18.53 -32.24 -2.33
N THR A 24 -18.83 -33.34 -1.64
CA THR A 24 -19.71 -34.43 -2.09
C THR A 24 -21.16 -34.27 -1.62
N SER A 25 -21.42 -33.38 -0.66
CA SER A 25 -22.72 -33.20 -0.04
C SER A 25 -23.47 -32.06 -0.74
N ARG A 26 -24.48 -32.42 -1.56
CA ARG A 26 -25.51 -31.45 -2.01
C ARG A 26 -26.53 -31.31 -0.88
N ALA A 27 -26.08 -30.76 0.25
CA ALA A 27 -26.94 -30.55 1.41
C ALA A 27 -28.14 -29.70 1.00
N GLN A 28 -29.33 -30.23 1.19
CA GLN A 28 -30.57 -29.52 0.94
C GLN A 28 -30.75 -28.43 2.00
N ARG A 29 -31.03 -27.20 1.57
CA ARG A 29 -31.38 -26.08 2.47
C ARG A 29 -32.63 -26.46 3.27
N LEU A 30 -32.52 -26.43 4.60
CA LEU A 30 -33.57 -26.84 5.53
C LEU A 30 -34.57 -25.70 5.80
N GLY A 31 -34.10 -24.46 5.75
CA GLY A 31 -34.86 -23.30 6.15
C GLY A 31 -35.01 -23.14 7.67
N ALA A 32 -35.50 -21.98 8.12
CA ALA A 32 -35.54 -21.61 9.53
C ALA A 32 -36.30 -22.61 10.43
N ARG A 33 -37.47 -23.09 9.98
CA ARG A 33 -38.35 -23.95 10.79
C ARG A 33 -37.76 -25.33 11.03
N GLU A 34 -37.23 -25.97 9.98
CA GLU A 34 -36.66 -27.32 10.11
C GLU A 34 -35.30 -27.26 10.82
N THR A 35 -34.55 -26.17 10.66
CA THR A 35 -33.30 -25.93 11.42
C THR A 35 -33.52 -26.01 12.93
N LEU A 36 -34.62 -25.44 13.45
CA LEU A 36 -34.93 -25.49 14.89
C LEU A 36 -35.17 -26.92 15.41
N LYS A 37 -35.56 -27.86 14.55
CA LYS A 37 -35.73 -29.28 14.92
C LYS A 37 -34.42 -30.06 14.89
N SER A 38 -33.39 -29.53 14.23
CA SER A 38 -32.08 -30.15 14.08
C SER A 38 -30.98 -29.09 14.13
N PRO A 39 -30.80 -28.43 15.29
CA PRO A 39 -29.91 -27.29 15.44
C PRO A 39 -28.42 -27.63 15.22
N ASP A 40 -28.08 -28.92 15.31
CA ASP A 40 -26.75 -29.47 15.12
C ASP A 40 -26.36 -29.74 13.66
N LYS A 41 -27.28 -29.46 12.73
CA LYS A 41 -27.18 -29.79 11.30
C LYS A 41 -27.15 -28.59 10.37
N ALA A 42 -26.78 -27.41 10.90
CA ALA A 42 -26.89 -26.12 10.23
C ALA A 42 -25.65 -25.80 9.36
N LEU A 43 -25.89 -25.21 8.18
CA LEU A 43 -24.89 -24.53 7.36
C LEU A 43 -25.14 -23.02 7.35
N CYS A 44 -24.31 -22.25 6.66
CA CYS A 44 -24.44 -20.79 6.59
C CYS A 44 -25.83 -20.32 6.13
N THR A 45 -26.49 -21.09 5.26
CA THR A 45 -27.88 -20.87 4.83
C THR A 45 -28.88 -20.97 5.97
N GLU A 46 -28.77 -21.97 6.85
CA GLU A 46 -29.68 -22.18 7.99
C GLU A 46 -29.51 -21.13 9.08
N PHE A 47 -28.26 -20.73 9.37
CA PHE A 47 -27.96 -19.61 10.25
C PHE A 47 -28.61 -18.32 9.74
N THR A 48 -28.46 -18.06 8.44
CA THR A 48 -29.04 -16.89 7.76
C THR A 48 -30.57 -16.91 7.76
N ASP A 49 -31.16 -18.05 7.40
CA ASP A 49 -32.61 -18.24 7.37
C ASP A 49 -33.24 -18.03 8.73
N LEU A 50 -32.65 -18.62 9.78
CA LEU A 50 -33.20 -18.50 11.12
C LEU A 50 -33.15 -17.06 11.61
N PHE A 51 -32.03 -16.35 11.38
CA PHE A 51 -31.94 -14.93 11.71
C PHE A 51 -33.00 -14.11 10.98
N ILE A 52 -33.13 -14.27 9.65
CA ILE A 52 -34.10 -13.52 8.84
C ILE A 52 -35.53 -13.80 9.28
N ALA A 53 -35.89 -15.06 9.53
CA ALA A 53 -37.22 -15.44 9.97
C ALA A 53 -37.58 -14.79 11.32
N LEU A 54 -36.66 -14.84 12.29
CA LEU A 54 -36.85 -14.23 13.61
C LEU A 54 -36.89 -12.70 13.54
N ALA A 55 -36.05 -12.08 12.71
CA ALA A 55 -36.03 -10.64 12.49
C ALA A 55 -37.34 -10.16 11.86
N ARG A 56 -37.78 -10.79 10.77
CA ARG A 56 -39.05 -10.47 10.10
C ARG A 56 -40.25 -10.70 11.03
N ALA A 57 -40.25 -11.78 11.82
CA ALA A 57 -41.29 -12.03 12.84
C ALA A 57 -41.28 -10.99 13.99
N ALA A 58 -40.16 -10.28 14.18
CA ALA A 58 -40.05 -9.17 15.12
C ALA A 58 -40.34 -7.80 14.48
N GLY A 59 -40.74 -7.75 13.21
CA GLY A 59 -41.00 -6.51 12.47
C GLY A 59 -39.73 -5.81 11.96
N ILE A 60 -38.57 -6.48 12.01
CA ILE A 60 -37.29 -5.95 11.53
C ILE A 60 -37.09 -6.45 10.08
N PRO A 61 -37.00 -5.55 9.08
CA PRO A 61 -36.65 -5.95 7.72
C PRO A 61 -35.27 -6.62 7.71
N ALA A 62 -35.20 -7.81 7.13
CA ALA A 62 -33.97 -8.59 7.01
C ALA A 62 -33.96 -9.35 5.68
N ARG A 63 -32.78 -9.60 5.12
CA ARG A 63 -32.60 -10.27 3.83
C ARG A 63 -31.26 -11.00 3.75
N GLU A 64 -31.14 -11.92 2.80
CA GLU A 64 -29.92 -12.72 2.62
C GLU A 64 -28.97 -12.01 1.66
N LEU A 65 -27.69 -12.10 1.99
CA LEU A 65 -26.57 -11.81 1.13
C LEU A 65 -25.86 -13.12 0.81
N GLN A 66 -25.45 -13.26 -0.45
CA GLN A 66 -24.65 -14.39 -0.89
C GLN A 66 -23.46 -13.92 -1.70
N GLY A 67 -22.29 -14.51 -1.44
CA GLY A 67 -21.07 -14.11 -2.10
C GLY A 67 -19.83 -14.83 -1.60
N TYR A 68 -18.70 -14.14 -1.62
CA TYR A 68 -17.40 -14.69 -1.29
C TYR A 68 -16.90 -14.12 0.04
N ALA A 69 -16.50 -14.96 0.98
CA ALA A 69 -16.03 -14.52 2.30
C ALA A 69 -14.60 -15.04 2.56
N TYR A 70 -13.59 -14.16 2.49
CA TYR A 70 -12.21 -14.63 2.60
C TYR A 70 -11.77 -14.90 4.05
N THR A 71 -11.12 -16.04 4.28
CA THR A 71 -10.45 -16.33 5.57
C THR A 71 -9.21 -17.18 5.37
N ASN A 72 -8.20 -16.97 6.23
CA ASN A 72 -6.99 -17.79 6.27
C ASN A 72 -7.20 -19.10 7.05
N ASP A 73 -8.28 -19.23 7.83
CA ASP A 73 -8.57 -20.44 8.61
C ASP A 73 -9.13 -21.54 7.69
N PRO A 74 -8.42 -22.66 7.49
CA PRO A 74 -8.87 -23.73 6.59
C PRO A 74 -10.22 -24.36 6.97
N LEU A 75 -10.62 -24.30 8.24
CA LEU A 75 -11.91 -24.83 8.71
C LEU A 75 -13.07 -23.90 8.39
N LEU A 76 -12.78 -22.62 8.17
CA LEU A 76 -13.77 -21.57 7.92
C LEU A 76 -13.75 -21.07 6.47
N GLN A 77 -12.74 -21.48 5.70
CA GLN A 77 -12.62 -21.15 4.29
C GLN A 77 -13.91 -21.55 3.58
N PRO A 78 -14.64 -20.61 2.97
CA PRO A 78 -15.75 -21.00 2.14
C PRO A 78 -15.19 -21.84 1.02
N LEU A 79 -15.86 -22.97 0.79
CA LEU A 79 -15.53 -23.93 -0.26
C LEU A 79 -15.38 -23.27 -1.65
N SER A 80 -15.88 -22.02 -1.83
CA SER A 80 -15.59 -21.04 -2.87
C SER A 80 -14.16 -21.06 -3.45
N LEU A 81 -13.14 -21.30 -2.63
CA LEU A 81 -11.73 -21.34 -3.06
C LEU A 81 -11.42 -22.59 -3.92
N VAL A 82 -12.09 -23.70 -3.62
CA VAL A 82 -11.89 -25.02 -4.26
C VAL A 82 -12.97 -25.31 -5.33
N ARG A 83 -14.21 -24.83 -5.15
CA ARG A 83 -15.35 -24.87 -6.09
C ARG A 83 -16.22 -23.62 -5.88
N ASP A 84 -17.12 -23.24 -6.79
CA ASP A 84 -17.96 -22.03 -6.67
C ASP A 84 -19.07 -22.09 -5.58
N VAL A 85 -18.76 -22.60 -4.38
CA VAL A 85 -19.70 -22.65 -3.24
C VAL A 85 -19.61 -21.34 -2.48
N LEU A 86 -20.61 -20.49 -2.67
CA LEU A 86 -20.70 -19.18 -2.05
C LEU A 86 -21.08 -19.27 -0.56
N HIS A 87 -20.64 -18.28 0.21
CA HIS A 87 -21.06 -18.06 1.59
C HIS A 87 -22.38 -17.27 1.62
N ALA A 88 -23.20 -17.51 2.63
CA ALA A 88 -24.48 -16.83 2.84
C ALA A 88 -24.54 -16.23 4.25
N TRP A 89 -24.95 -14.97 4.36
CA TRP A 89 -25.09 -14.25 5.63
C TRP A 89 -26.26 -13.23 5.56
N PRO A 90 -26.87 -12.86 6.69
CA PRO A 90 -27.97 -11.89 6.69
C PRO A 90 -27.51 -10.44 6.78
N GLU A 91 -28.38 -9.54 6.33
CA GLU A 91 -28.39 -8.15 6.76
C GLU A 91 -29.77 -7.73 7.25
N TYR A 92 -29.82 -6.74 8.14
CA TYR A 92 -31.04 -6.16 8.66
C TYR A 92 -31.07 -4.65 8.46
N TRP A 93 -32.27 -4.07 8.37
CA TRP A 93 -32.45 -2.63 8.31
C TRP A 93 -32.40 -2.01 9.71
N ASP A 94 -31.47 -1.09 9.94
CA ASP A 94 -31.42 -0.26 11.14
C ASP A 94 -32.09 1.09 10.85
N ASP A 95 -33.29 1.30 11.40
CA ASP A 95 -34.04 2.55 11.23
C ASP A 95 -33.31 3.77 11.77
N LYS A 96 -32.57 3.63 12.88
CA LYS A 96 -31.87 4.75 13.52
C LYS A 96 -30.72 5.25 12.66
N GLN A 97 -30.04 4.31 11.98
CA GLN A 97 -28.93 4.62 11.09
C GLN A 97 -29.38 4.78 9.63
N SER A 98 -30.64 4.47 9.31
CA SER A 98 -31.21 4.47 7.96
C SER A 98 -30.35 3.73 6.96
N ARG A 99 -29.87 2.53 7.34
CA ARG A 99 -29.01 1.71 6.50
C ARG A 99 -29.17 0.22 6.78
N TRP A 100 -28.78 -0.59 5.80
CA TRP A 100 -28.62 -2.02 5.97
C TRP A 100 -27.32 -2.31 6.74
N ILE A 101 -27.44 -3.17 7.75
CA ILE A 101 -26.34 -3.64 8.58
C ILE A 101 -26.16 -5.13 8.31
N GLN A 102 -25.03 -5.46 7.71
CA GLN A 102 -24.62 -6.84 7.49
C GLN A 102 -24.03 -7.43 8.77
N ILE A 103 -24.35 -8.70 9.04
CA ILE A 103 -23.84 -9.46 10.18
C ILE A 103 -23.61 -10.90 9.75
N ASP A 104 -22.77 -11.65 10.48
CA ASP A 104 -22.56 -13.07 10.19
C ASP A 104 -22.65 -13.96 11.43
N PRO A 105 -23.83 -14.56 11.70
CA PRO A 105 -24.02 -15.46 12.82
C PRO A 105 -23.32 -16.82 12.60
N THR A 106 -23.01 -17.20 11.36
CA THR A 106 -22.25 -18.41 11.06
C THR A 106 -20.83 -18.24 11.56
N TRP A 107 -20.16 -17.17 11.13
CA TRP A 107 -18.78 -16.91 11.54
C TRP A 107 -18.70 -16.54 13.02
N GLY A 108 -19.71 -15.87 13.58
CA GLY A 108 -19.82 -15.70 15.04
C GLY A 108 -19.78 -17.03 15.82
N ASN A 109 -20.41 -18.08 15.29
CA ASN A 109 -20.40 -19.42 15.90
C ASN A 109 -19.07 -20.16 15.67
N THR A 110 -18.54 -20.11 14.44
CA THR A 110 -17.41 -20.97 14.04
C THR A 110 -16.04 -20.39 14.38
N THR A 111 -15.92 -19.09 14.66
CA THR A 111 -14.66 -18.42 15.05
C THR A 111 -14.45 -18.32 16.56
N GLY A 112 -15.26 -19.02 17.36
CA GLY A 112 -15.16 -18.95 18.82
C GLY A 112 -15.64 -17.61 19.39
N GLY A 113 -16.62 -16.97 18.76
CA GLY A 113 -17.27 -15.76 19.29
C GLY A 113 -16.62 -14.44 18.90
N VAL A 114 -15.85 -14.39 17.80
CA VAL A 114 -15.43 -13.12 17.22
C VAL A 114 -16.68 -12.30 16.85
N ASP A 115 -16.60 -10.99 17.06
CA ASP A 115 -17.75 -10.10 16.90
C ASP A 115 -18.04 -9.77 15.42
N PHE A 116 -18.86 -10.62 14.79
CA PHE A 116 -19.44 -10.38 13.47
C PHE A 116 -20.82 -9.71 13.51
N PHE A 117 -21.21 -9.15 14.66
CA PHE A 117 -22.43 -8.35 14.77
C PHE A 117 -22.14 -6.85 14.66
N THR A 118 -21.15 -6.34 15.40
CA THR A 118 -20.80 -4.90 15.34
C THR A 118 -19.71 -4.60 14.33
N LYS A 119 -18.88 -5.60 13.98
CA LYS A 119 -17.68 -5.44 13.16
C LYS A 119 -17.63 -6.52 12.09
N LEU A 120 -18.53 -6.42 11.10
CA LEU A 120 -18.31 -7.18 9.87
C LEU A 120 -17.02 -6.70 9.20
N ASP A 121 -16.24 -7.64 8.68
CA ASP A 121 -14.95 -7.38 8.05
C ASP A 121 -15.07 -6.88 6.60
N LEU A 122 -13.92 -6.63 5.97
CA LEU A 122 -13.80 -6.28 4.55
C LEU A 122 -13.57 -7.51 3.65
N ASN A 123 -13.66 -8.71 4.22
CA ASN A 123 -13.43 -9.97 3.53
C ASN A 123 -14.73 -10.56 2.96
N HIS A 124 -15.89 -10.01 3.32
CA HIS A 124 -17.20 -10.35 2.76
C HIS A 124 -17.51 -9.55 1.50
N LEU A 125 -17.44 -10.20 0.35
CA LEU A 125 -17.78 -9.64 -0.96
C LEU A 125 -19.15 -10.17 -1.38
N VAL A 126 -20.16 -9.30 -1.40
CA VAL A 126 -21.51 -9.64 -1.84
C VAL A 126 -21.55 -9.77 -3.36
N PHE A 127 -22.10 -10.88 -3.86
CA PHE A 127 -22.40 -11.05 -5.29
C PHE A 127 -23.88 -10.88 -5.57
N VAL A 128 -24.73 -11.39 -4.67
CA VAL A 128 -26.19 -11.37 -4.82
C VAL A 128 -26.86 -11.01 -3.49
N ILE A 129 -27.98 -10.29 -3.60
CA ILE A 129 -28.88 -9.96 -2.51
C ILE A 129 -30.24 -10.59 -2.80
N HIS A 130 -30.67 -11.54 -1.99
CA HIS A 130 -31.99 -12.16 -2.11
C HIS A 130 -33.03 -11.42 -1.27
N GLY A 131 -34.13 -11.02 -1.89
CA GLY A 131 -35.19 -10.26 -1.23
C GLY A 131 -36.27 -11.16 -0.61
N VAL A 132 -37.40 -11.24 -1.30
CA VAL A 132 -38.54 -12.08 -0.92
C VAL A 132 -38.32 -13.51 -1.37
N ASP A 133 -37.83 -13.70 -2.60
CA ASP A 133 -37.44 -14.99 -3.14
C ASP A 133 -35.98 -15.27 -2.79
N VAL A 134 -35.75 -16.48 -2.29
CA VAL A 134 -34.48 -16.99 -1.81
C VAL A 134 -33.59 -17.52 -2.94
N ASN A 135 -34.16 -17.76 -4.13
CA ASN A 135 -33.43 -18.26 -5.29
C ASN A 135 -33.28 -17.21 -6.41
N ASN A 136 -33.75 -15.98 -6.18
CA ASN A 136 -33.77 -14.92 -7.19
C ASN A 136 -33.27 -13.57 -6.62
N PRO A 137 -32.30 -12.91 -7.29
CA PRO A 137 -31.67 -13.31 -8.56
C PRO A 137 -30.74 -14.51 -8.38
N SER A 138 -30.48 -15.25 -9.46
CA SER A 138 -29.67 -16.45 -9.35
C SER A 138 -28.22 -16.13 -8.95
N PRO A 139 -27.64 -16.83 -7.96
CA PRO A 139 -26.27 -16.61 -7.50
C PRO A 139 -25.19 -16.83 -8.57
N ALA A 140 -24.01 -16.22 -8.39
CA ALA A 140 -22.87 -16.49 -9.26
C ALA A 140 -22.54 -18.00 -9.27
N GLY A 141 -22.38 -18.59 -10.47
CA GLY A 141 -22.13 -20.02 -10.63
C GLY A 141 -23.38 -20.91 -10.73
N THR A 142 -24.61 -20.40 -10.67
CA THR A 142 -25.82 -21.25 -10.87
C THR A 142 -26.11 -21.63 -12.32
N TYR A 143 -25.50 -20.97 -13.31
CA TYR A 143 -25.64 -21.26 -14.74
C TYR A 143 -24.86 -22.52 -15.19
N ARG A 144 -24.29 -23.28 -14.25
CA ARG A 144 -23.42 -24.42 -14.52
C ARG A 144 -24.19 -25.63 -15.04
N LEU A 145 -23.70 -26.19 -16.15
CA LEU A 145 -24.12 -27.48 -16.70
C LEU A 145 -23.28 -28.65 -16.18
N ASP A 146 -22.05 -28.38 -15.71
CA ASP A 146 -21.10 -29.38 -15.21
C ASP A 146 -20.60 -29.01 -13.80
N ASN A 147 -20.63 -29.97 -12.88
CA ASN A 147 -20.21 -29.83 -11.49
C ASN A 147 -18.68 -29.88 -11.28
N ASN A 148 -17.88 -30.24 -12.28
CA ASN A 148 -16.43 -30.37 -12.14
C ASN A 148 -15.59 -29.16 -12.57
N ARG A 149 -16.21 -28.10 -13.10
CA ARG A 149 -15.50 -26.86 -13.49
C ARG A 149 -15.44 -25.84 -12.34
N LYS A 150 -14.52 -24.88 -12.38
CA LYS A 150 -14.54 -23.68 -11.53
C LYS A 150 -14.76 -22.49 -12.47
N ASP A 151 -15.83 -21.73 -12.27
CA ASP A 151 -16.18 -20.60 -13.14
C ASP A 151 -16.01 -19.24 -12.44
N VAL A 152 -15.83 -19.21 -11.12
CA VAL A 152 -15.51 -17.99 -10.36
C VAL A 152 -14.04 -18.01 -9.94
N GLU A 153 -13.27 -17.04 -10.42
CA GLU A 153 -11.88 -16.86 -10.02
C GLU A 153 -11.74 -15.61 -9.16
N VAL A 154 -11.21 -15.78 -7.95
CA VAL A 154 -10.86 -14.68 -7.03
C VAL A 154 -9.36 -14.69 -6.84
N TYR A 155 -8.72 -13.57 -7.18
CA TYR A 155 -7.30 -13.36 -6.97
C TYR A 155 -7.08 -12.11 -6.13
N PHE A 156 -6.14 -12.19 -5.20
CA PHE A 156 -5.61 -10.97 -4.59
C PHE A 156 -4.81 -10.22 -5.63
N GLY A 157 -5.11 -8.93 -5.79
CA GLY A 157 -4.29 -8.04 -6.59
C GLY A 157 -2.84 -8.13 -6.10
N LYS A 158 -1.92 -8.56 -6.96
CA LYS A 158 -0.49 -8.44 -6.67
C LYS A 158 -0.21 -6.94 -6.64
N SER A 159 0.23 -6.43 -5.49
CA SER A 159 0.65 -5.04 -5.29
C SER A 159 1.92 -4.72 -6.09
N LYS A 160 1.87 -4.83 -7.42
CA LYS A 160 2.70 -4.00 -8.28
C LYS A 160 1.84 -2.80 -8.58
N SER A 161 2.11 -1.68 -7.92
CA SER A 161 1.52 -0.42 -8.34
C SER A 161 1.80 -0.27 -9.84
N PRO A 162 0.78 -0.19 -10.71
CA PRO A 162 0.99 -0.17 -12.15
C PRO A 162 1.71 1.09 -12.63
N VAL A 163 1.90 2.07 -11.74
CA VAL A 163 2.58 3.32 -12.02
C VAL A 163 4.02 3.22 -11.49
N PRO A 164 5.04 3.29 -12.37
CA PRO A 164 6.44 3.24 -11.94
C PRO A 164 6.77 4.44 -11.05
N LEU A 165 7.55 4.18 -9.99
CA LEU A 165 8.06 5.22 -9.11
C LEU A 165 9.04 6.10 -9.90
N LYS A 166 8.89 7.43 -9.83
CA LYS A 166 9.76 8.38 -10.54
C LYS A 166 10.55 9.21 -9.53
N ILE A 167 11.73 8.73 -9.14
CA ILE A 167 12.60 9.46 -8.21
C ILE A 167 13.70 10.19 -8.98
N SER A 168 14.00 11.40 -8.54
CA SER A 168 15.18 12.16 -8.97
C SER A 168 15.93 12.70 -7.77
N ALA A 169 17.23 12.90 -7.92
CA ALA A 169 18.07 13.46 -6.86
C ALA A 169 18.86 14.68 -7.38
N GLU A 170 18.81 15.76 -6.62
CA GLU A 170 19.45 17.03 -6.92
C GLU A 170 20.37 17.41 -5.75
N TYR A 171 21.62 17.78 -6.04
CA TYR A 171 22.53 18.27 -5.01
C TYR A 171 22.68 19.79 -5.09
N LYS A 172 22.41 20.47 -3.97
CA LYS A 172 22.58 21.91 -3.79
C LYS A 172 23.74 22.17 -2.83
N PRO A 173 24.91 22.60 -3.34
CA PRO A 173 26.05 22.91 -2.48
C PRO A 173 25.82 24.20 -1.68
N ASP A 174 26.41 24.27 -0.49
CA ASP A 174 26.44 25.51 0.31
C ASP A 174 27.26 26.61 -0.39
N PHE A 175 26.98 27.87 -0.04
CA PHE A 175 27.52 29.07 -0.70
C PHE A 175 29.07 29.15 -0.68
N PHE A 176 29.72 28.59 0.34
CA PHE A 176 31.19 28.61 0.51
C PHE A 176 31.80 27.21 0.38
N THR A 177 31.52 26.50 -0.72
CA THR A 177 32.04 25.15 -0.93
C THR A 177 33.23 25.14 -1.87
N LYS A 178 34.16 24.20 -1.63
CA LYS A 178 35.31 23.94 -2.51
C LYS A 178 34.92 23.11 -3.74
N PHE A 179 33.63 22.95 -4.03
CA PHE A 179 33.13 22.15 -5.14
C PHE A 179 33.48 22.82 -6.48
N PRO A 180 33.97 22.10 -7.51
CA PRO A 180 34.26 20.66 -7.58
C PRO A 180 35.68 20.27 -7.13
N LEU A 181 36.54 21.22 -6.76
CA LEU A 181 37.97 21.02 -6.46
C LEU A 181 38.25 20.36 -5.09
N GLY A 182 37.25 20.21 -4.23
CA GLY A 182 37.37 19.64 -2.89
C GLY A 182 36.00 19.23 -2.32
N PRO A 183 35.95 18.62 -1.12
CA PRO A 183 34.71 18.19 -0.50
C PRO A 183 33.74 19.37 -0.31
N SER A 184 32.47 19.08 -0.50
CA SER A 184 31.38 20.06 -0.48
C SER A 184 30.31 19.63 0.50
N LYS A 185 29.94 20.53 1.41
CA LYS A 185 28.74 20.39 2.23
C LYS A 185 27.55 21.01 1.50
N GLY A 186 26.39 20.41 1.64
CA GLY A 186 25.18 20.91 1.02
C GLY A 186 24.00 19.99 1.27
N GLU A 187 22.91 20.25 0.57
CA GLU A 187 21.66 19.52 0.69
C GLU A 187 21.44 18.64 -0.53
N LEU A 188 21.27 17.33 -0.31
CA LEU A 188 20.79 16.38 -1.30
C LEU A 188 19.27 16.33 -1.23
N ILE A 189 18.61 16.83 -2.27
CA ILE A 189 17.16 16.87 -2.40
C ILE A 189 16.73 15.67 -3.23
N ILE A 190 15.98 14.76 -2.61
CA ILE A 190 15.36 13.62 -3.27
C ILE A 190 13.90 13.98 -3.53
N ARG A 191 13.49 13.95 -4.80
CA ARG A 191 12.14 14.31 -5.24
C ARG A 191 11.42 13.10 -5.80
N ASN A 192 10.14 12.98 -5.46
CA ASN A 192 9.22 12.07 -6.10
C ASN A 192 8.44 12.83 -7.18
N ASN A 193 8.79 12.63 -8.44
CA ASN A 193 8.11 13.25 -9.59
C ASN A 193 6.90 12.43 -10.08
N GLY A 194 6.55 11.35 -9.36
CA GLY A 194 5.45 10.46 -9.70
C GLY A 194 4.16 10.75 -8.92
N ALA A 195 3.07 10.14 -9.39
CA ALA A 195 1.75 10.22 -8.76
C ALA A 195 1.55 9.20 -7.61
N VAL A 196 2.56 8.39 -7.30
CA VAL A 196 2.53 7.35 -6.25
C VAL A 196 3.53 7.70 -5.16
N ALA A 197 3.16 7.53 -3.90
CA ALA A 197 4.06 7.77 -2.78
C ALA A 197 5.26 6.80 -2.80
N ALA A 198 6.45 7.31 -2.50
CA ALA A 198 7.64 6.50 -2.32
C ALA A 198 7.73 6.09 -0.86
N HIS A 199 7.84 4.80 -0.55
CA HIS A 199 7.92 4.29 0.82
C HIS A 199 9.23 3.53 1.06
N ASN A 200 9.72 3.56 2.30
CA ASN A 200 10.86 2.78 2.78
C ASN A 200 12.09 2.87 1.86
N LEU A 201 12.44 4.09 1.44
CA LEU A 201 13.58 4.32 0.56
C LEU A 201 14.88 4.22 1.37
N LYS A 202 15.84 3.47 0.85
CA LYS A 202 17.21 3.39 1.38
C LYS A 202 18.16 4.08 0.42
N VAL A 203 18.81 5.14 0.90
CA VAL A 203 19.72 5.96 0.11
C VAL A 203 21.16 5.59 0.46
N ASP A 204 21.87 4.98 -0.48
CA ASP A 204 23.28 4.64 -0.32
C ASP A 204 24.16 5.74 -0.94
N LEU A 205 24.92 6.41 -0.07
CA LEU A 205 25.80 7.50 -0.42
C LEU A 205 27.28 7.08 -0.54
N ASN A 206 27.64 5.80 -0.37
CA ASN A 206 29.04 5.38 -0.31
C ASN A 206 29.87 5.74 -1.54
N LYS A 207 29.24 5.81 -2.72
CA LYS A 207 29.89 6.24 -3.98
C LYS A 207 30.13 7.75 -4.07
N VAL A 208 29.49 8.56 -3.21
CA VAL A 208 29.42 10.02 -3.37
C VAL A 208 29.91 10.76 -2.12
N ALA A 209 29.65 10.24 -0.93
CA ALA A 209 29.98 10.87 0.34
C ALA A 209 31.49 10.96 0.60
N SER A 210 31.92 12.05 1.25
CA SER A 210 33.32 12.29 1.65
C SER A 210 33.84 11.24 2.62
N LYS A 211 32.95 10.67 3.44
CA LYS A 211 33.21 9.57 4.37
C LYS A 211 32.20 8.44 4.13
N PRO A 212 32.58 7.18 4.38
CA PRO A 212 31.62 6.08 4.44
C PRO A 212 30.51 6.41 5.44
N SER A 213 29.26 6.10 5.08
CA SER A 213 28.09 6.33 5.92
C SER A 213 27.11 5.18 5.73
N ASP A 214 26.40 4.83 6.79
CA ASP A 214 25.29 3.89 6.69
C ASP A 214 24.19 4.43 5.76
N PRO A 215 23.45 3.56 5.06
CA PRO A 215 22.35 3.98 4.22
C PRO A 215 21.31 4.77 5.03
N ILE A 216 20.84 5.88 4.46
CA ILE A 216 19.84 6.73 5.10
C ILE A 216 18.45 6.19 4.75
N GLU A 217 17.64 5.94 5.77
CA GLU A 217 16.26 5.46 5.60
C GLU A 217 15.26 6.62 5.56
N ILE A 218 14.45 6.67 4.51
CA ILE A 218 13.35 7.63 4.34
C ILE A 218 12.04 6.85 4.36
N ARG A 219 11.22 7.08 5.39
CA ARG A 219 9.94 6.38 5.58
C ARG A 219 8.97 6.61 4.42
N SER A 220 8.82 7.87 3.99
CA SER A 220 7.94 8.19 2.88
C SER A 220 8.24 9.54 2.23
N ILE A 221 8.08 9.61 0.90
CA ILE A 221 8.00 10.86 0.14
C ILE A 221 6.64 10.86 -0.59
N PRO A 222 5.74 11.81 -0.31
CA PRO A 222 4.43 11.86 -0.96
C PRO A 222 4.57 12.14 -2.48
N PRO A 223 3.51 11.91 -3.28
CA PRO A 223 3.49 12.29 -4.69
C PRO A 223 3.87 13.76 -4.88
N TYR A 224 4.76 14.06 -5.83
CA TYR A 224 5.29 15.41 -6.10
C TYR A 224 6.03 16.07 -4.93
N GLY A 225 6.31 15.31 -3.86
CA GLY A 225 7.02 15.76 -2.67
C GLY A 225 8.54 15.65 -2.78
N SER A 226 9.24 16.20 -1.79
CA SER A 226 10.69 16.11 -1.69
C SER A 226 11.18 16.06 -0.25
N VAL A 227 12.34 15.46 -0.04
CA VAL A 227 13.08 15.47 1.23
C VAL A 227 14.50 15.96 0.99
N GLY A 228 14.99 16.80 1.91
CA GLY A 228 16.37 17.30 1.91
C GLY A 228 17.21 16.55 2.94
N LEU A 229 18.41 16.13 2.53
CA LEU A 229 19.40 15.46 3.39
C LEU A 229 20.69 16.29 3.40
N GLY A 230 21.12 16.74 4.58
CA GLY A 230 22.42 17.39 4.72
C GLY A 230 23.54 16.38 4.52
N VAL A 231 24.36 16.55 3.47
CA VAL A 231 25.42 15.60 3.10
C VAL A 231 26.71 16.33 2.73
N GLU A 232 27.83 15.64 2.93
CA GLU A 232 29.14 16.08 2.46
C GLU A 232 29.62 15.17 1.33
N ILE A 233 29.76 15.72 0.12
CA ILE A 233 30.09 14.99 -1.11
C ILE A 233 31.56 15.18 -1.47
N LYS A 234 32.21 14.14 -2.01
CA LYS A 234 33.59 14.17 -2.52
C LYS A 234 33.72 15.10 -3.72
N GLY A 235 34.73 15.99 -3.68
CA GLY A 235 35.26 16.71 -4.85
C GLY A 235 36.20 15.85 -5.69
N GLY A 236 36.67 16.36 -6.84
CA GLY A 236 37.49 15.61 -7.80
C GLY A 236 38.11 16.47 -8.92
N ILE A 237 39.41 16.27 -9.17
CA ILE A 237 40.16 16.91 -10.28
C ILE A 237 40.50 15.87 -11.37
N ARG A 238 40.39 14.58 -11.06
CA ARG A 238 40.73 13.45 -11.93
C ARG A 238 39.50 12.62 -12.28
N GLY A 239 38.74 13.06 -13.28
CA GLY A 239 38.05 12.20 -14.25
C GLY A 239 36.96 11.20 -13.83
N LEU A 240 36.72 10.92 -12.54
CA LEU A 240 35.72 9.94 -12.10
C LEU A 240 34.91 10.50 -10.92
N PHE A 241 34.12 11.54 -11.18
CA PHE A 241 33.01 11.85 -10.29
C PHE A 241 31.89 10.85 -10.56
N THR A 242 31.71 9.90 -9.65
CA THR A 242 30.46 9.13 -9.60
C THR A 242 29.38 10.06 -9.08
N ASN A 243 28.68 10.72 -9.99
CA ASN A 243 27.51 11.56 -9.69
C ASN A 243 26.26 10.70 -9.50
N LYS A 244 26.38 9.48 -9.00
CA LYS A 244 25.27 8.53 -8.96
C LYS A 244 25.02 8.07 -7.53
N VAL A 245 23.76 8.12 -7.11
CA VAL A 245 23.29 7.61 -5.83
C VAL A 245 22.41 6.42 -6.09
N ILE A 246 22.57 5.37 -5.28
CA ILE A 246 21.71 4.20 -5.36
C ILE A 246 20.55 4.43 -4.40
N ILE A 247 19.33 4.36 -4.92
CA ILE A 247 18.12 4.44 -4.11
C ILE A 247 17.36 3.13 -4.26
N ASN A 248 17.26 2.40 -3.16
CA ASN A 248 16.52 1.14 -3.09
C ASN A 248 15.14 1.41 -2.51
N SER A 249 14.12 0.76 -3.06
CA SER A 249 12.75 0.76 -2.55
C SER A 249 12.32 -0.69 -2.33
N GLU A 250 11.57 -0.99 -1.29
CA GLU A 250 11.05 -2.35 -1.08
C GLU A 250 10.17 -2.85 -2.24
N ASN A 251 9.62 -1.91 -3.03
CA ASN A 251 8.69 -2.19 -4.12
C ASN A 251 9.32 -2.12 -5.53
N ASN A 252 10.59 -1.75 -5.66
CA ASN A 252 11.26 -1.61 -6.96
C ASN A 252 12.71 -2.13 -6.88
N ASP A 253 13.19 -2.71 -7.98
CA ASP A 253 14.61 -3.06 -8.09
C ASP A 253 15.50 -1.82 -7.85
N SER A 254 16.73 -2.05 -7.39
CA SER A 254 17.68 -0.98 -7.09
C SER A 254 17.91 -0.09 -8.32
N GLU A 255 17.54 1.19 -8.23
CA GLU A 255 17.77 2.14 -9.31
C GLU A 255 18.97 3.04 -9.00
N GLU A 256 19.88 3.15 -9.96
CA GLU A 256 21.03 4.04 -9.88
C GLU A 256 20.65 5.40 -10.50
N ILE A 257 20.50 6.42 -9.66
CA ILE A 257 20.01 7.74 -10.07
C ILE A 257 21.16 8.72 -10.21
N SER A 258 21.21 9.41 -11.35
CA SER A 258 22.16 10.50 -11.59
C SER A 258 21.77 11.75 -10.81
N LEU A 259 22.75 12.31 -10.11
CA LEU A 259 22.70 13.58 -9.41
C LEU A 259 22.90 14.74 -10.39
N SER A 260 21.91 15.61 -10.47
CA SER A 260 22.08 16.94 -11.05
C SER A 260 22.60 17.91 -9.99
N VAL A 261 23.69 18.62 -10.29
CA VAL A 261 24.23 19.66 -9.40
C VAL A 261 23.75 21.02 -9.89
N HIS A 262 22.91 21.68 -9.10
CA HIS A 262 22.50 23.04 -9.42
C HIS A 262 23.51 24.02 -8.82
N ARG A 263 24.25 24.74 -9.68
CA ARG A 263 25.05 25.88 -9.21
C ARG A 263 24.09 27.05 -8.98
N SER A 264 24.11 27.64 -7.78
CA SER A 264 23.41 28.90 -7.57
C SER A 264 24.06 29.96 -8.47
N ALA A 265 23.24 30.73 -9.19
CA ALA A 265 23.70 31.72 -10.17
C ALA A 265 24.61 32.82 -9.58
N ALA A 266 24.73 32.90 -8.26
CA ALA A 266 25.56 33.88 -7.55
C ALA A 266 27.08 33.72 -7.79
N VAL A 267 27.54 32.62 -8.39
CA VAL A 267 28.98 32.34 -8.61
C VAL A 267 29.44 32.58 -10.07
N GLN A 268 28.58 33.15 -10.95
CA GLN A 268 29.07 33.62 -12.26
C GLN A 268 29.92 34.90 -12.18
N GLY A 269 30.00 35.55 -11.00
CA GLY A 269 30.91 36.66 -10.76
C GLY A 269 31.95 36.29 -9.72
N ILE A 270 33.23 36.43 -10.07
CA ILE A 270 34.41 36.39 -9.17
C ILE A 270 34.96 34.96 -8.94
N PRO A 271 35.90 34.50 -9.80
CA PRO A 271 37.30 34.85 -9.56
C PRO A 271 38.11 35.18 -10.84
N LEU A 272 37.48 35.61 -11.94
CA LEU A 272 38.23 36.12 -13.09
C LEU A 272 38.77 37.55 -12.88
N ILE A 273 38.12 38.36 -12.04
CA ILE A 273 38.56 39.73 -11.75
C ILE A 273 39.79 39.75 -10.82
N GLY A 274 39.88 38.83 -9.85
CA GLY A 274 41.02 38.75 -8.93
C GLY A 274 42.34 38.33 -9.61
N LEU A 275 42.27 37.40 -10.57
CA LEU A 275 43.43 36.99 -11.38
C LEU A 275 43.86 38.07 -12.38
N PHE A 276 42.93 38.85 -12.93
CA PHE A 276 43.26 39.99 -13.79
C PHE A 276 43.95 41.13 -13.01
N ILE A 277 43.48 41.43 -11.79
CA ILE A 277 44.08 42.50 -10.95
C ILE A 277 45.45 42.09 -10.43
N LEU A 278 45.65 40.83 -10.01
CA LEU A 278 46.96 40.32 -9.58
C LEU A 278 47.94 40.16 -10.75
N GLY A 279 47.46 39.76 -11.94
CA GLY A 279 48.27 39.70 -13.16
C GLY A 279 48.77 41.07 -13.61
N PHE A 280 47.92 42.10 -13.59
CA PHE A 280 48.34 43.47 -13.93
C PHE A 280 49.27 44.08 -12.87
N ALA A 281 49.02 43.85 -11.58
CA ALA A 281 49.90 44.32 -10.52
C ALA A 281 51.30 43.66 -10.58
N GLY A 282 51.38 42.36 -10.88
CA GLY A 282 52.64 41.64 -11.05
C GLY A 282 53.45 42.09 -12.28
N VAL A 283 52.79 42.33 -13.42
CA VAL A 283 53.45 42.83 -14.64
C VAL A 283 53.94 44.27 -14.46
N PHE A 284 53.19 45.13 -13.76
CA PHE A 284 53.61 46.51 -13.49
C PHE A 284 54.76 46.57 -12.48
N TRP A 285 54.76 45.70 -11.47
CA TRP A 285 55.84 45.59 -10.49
C TRP A 285 57.14 45.05 -11.11
N CYS A 286 57.06 44.05 -11.99
CA CYS A 286 58.23 43.54 -12.73
C CYS A 286 58.81 44.58 -13.71
N LYS A 287 57.97 45.33 -14.45
CA LYS A 287 58.48 46.40 -15.34
C LYS A 287 59.15 47.55 -14.58
N LYS A 288 58.63 47.95 -13.42
CA LYS A 288 59.20 49.04 -12.62
C LYS A 288 60.51 48.65 -11.93
N ARG A 289 60.70 47.36 -11.60
CA ARG A 289 61.94 46.86 -10.97
C ARG A 289 63.06 46.55 -11.97
N PHE A 290 62.73 46.06 -13.17
CA PHE A 290 63.72 45.81 -14.24
C PHE A 290 64.13 47.08 -15.02
N GLY A 291 63.28 48.12 -15.09
CA GLY A 291 63.62 49.39 -15.75
C GLY A 291 64.66 50.25 -14.99
N VAL A 292 64.90 49.98 -13.70
CA VAL A 292 65.87 50.74 -12.89
C VAL A 292 67.29 50.17 -12.97
N TYR A 293 67.47 48.94 -13.46
CA TYR A 293 68.80 48.30 -13.52
C TYR A 293 69.55 48.52 -14.86
N LEU A 294 68.88 49.01 -15.91
CA LEU A 294 69.47 49.20 -17.24
C LEU A 294 69.88 50.66 -17.56
N ALA A 295 69.77 51.58 -16.60
CA ALA A 295 70.10 53.00 -16.79
C ALA A 295 71.36 53.46 -16.04
N ARG A 296 72.34 52.55 -15.84
CA ARG A 296 73.62 52.90 -15.18
C ARG A 296 74.83 52.22 -15.80
N GLU A 297 74.91 52.19 -17.13
CA GLU A 297 76.18 52.12 -17.87
C GLU A 297 76.00 52.90 -19.18
N ARG A 298 76.29 54.20 -19.14
CA ARG A 298 76.84 55.03 -20.22
C ARG A 298 77.39 56.31 -19.59
#